data_AF-A0A2G8KUM2-F1
#
_entry.id   AF-A0A2G8KUM2-F1
#
_cell.length_a   1.000
_cell.length_b   1.000
_cell.length_c   1.000
_cell.angle_alpha   90.00
_cell.angle_beta   90.00
_cell.angle_gamma   90.00
#
_symmetry.space_group_name_H-M   'P 1'
#
loop_
_entity.id
_entity.type
_entity.pdbx_description
1 polymer ?
#
loop_
_entity_poly.entity_id
_entity_poly.type
_entity_poly.pdbx_seq_one_letter_code
_entity_poly.pdbx_strand_id
1 'polypeptide(L)'
;MPARMDSLDFFMRLSTETLFFIFYYQEGTRAQYLAAKALKRQSWRFHTKYMMWFQRHEEPKTITDEFEQGTYIYFDFEKWGQRKKEGFTFEYRYLEDREL
;
A
#
# COMPACT_ATOMS: atom_id res chain seq x y z
N MET A 1 -20.79 -7.04 17.23
CA MET A 1 -20.10 -7.20 15.93
C MET A 1 -19.95 -8.67 15.64
N PRO A 2 -20.22 -9.18 14.42
CA PRO A 2 -19.97 -10.58 14.11
C PRO A 2 -18.46 -10.85 14.23
N ALA A 3 -18.07 -11.85 15.03
CA ALA A 3 -16.69 -12.15 15.43
C ALA A 3 -15.67 -12.37 14.28
N ARG A 4 -16.12 -12.35 13.02
CA ARG A 4 -15.29 -12.60 11.83
C ARG A 4 -14.67 -11.32 11.24
N MET A 5 -15.22 -10.14 11.51
CA MET A 5 -14.79 -8.88 10.89
C MET A 5 -13.45 -8.37 11.43
N ASP A 6 -13.04 -8.78 12.63
CA ASP A 6 -11.77 -8.35 13.26
C ASP A 6 -10.55 -9.23 12.89
N SER A 7 -10.74 -10.14 11.93
CA SER A 7 -9.71 -11.07 11.47
C SER A 7 -9.00 -10.55 10.22
N LEU A 8 -7.69 -10.79 10.11
CA LEU A 8 -6.93 -10.45 8.90
C LEU A 8 -7.46 -11.18 7.66
N ASP A 9 -7.97 -12.41 7.83
CA ASP A 9 -8.54 -13.20 6.74
C ASP A 9 -9.78 -12.56 6.12
N PHE A 10 -10.55 -11.79 6.90
CA PHE A 10 -11.66 -11.00 6.36
C PHE A 10 -11.13 -9.89 5.45
N PHE A 11 -10.13 -9.13 5.92
CA PHE A 11 -9.52 -8.04 5.13
C PHE A 11 -8.83 -8.54 3.86
N MET A 12 -8.20 -9.72 3.89
CA MET A 12 -7.59 -10.34 2.72
C MET A 12 -8.59 -10.65 1.59
N ARG A 13 -9.90 -10.73 1.87
CA ARG A 13 -10.96 -10.97 0.88
C ARG A 13 -11.55 -9.68 0.32
N LEU A 14 -11.21 -8.52 0.87
CA LEU A 14 -11.70 -7.23 0.40
C LEU A 14 -10.96 -6.81 -0.87
N SER A 15 -11.60 -5.99 -1.70
CA SER A 15 -10.91 -5.37 -2.84
C SER A 15 -9.86 -4.38 -2.36
N THR A 16 -8.83 -4.14 -3.17
CA THR A 16 -7.80 -3.12 -2.87
C THR A 16 -8.43 -1.75 -2.63
N GLU A 17 -9.47 -1.38 -3.39
CA GLU A 17 -10.18 -0.11 -3.22
C GLU A 17 -10.84 0.00 -1.84
N THR A 18 -11.49 -1.07 -1.37
CA THR A 18 -12.05 -1.09 0.00
C THR A 18 -10.94 -1.01 1.05
N LEU A 19 -9.80 -1.66 0.83
CA LEU A 19 -8.66 -1.57 1.74
C LEU A 19 -8.08 -0.14 1.79
N PHE A 20 -7.98 0.55 0.65
CA PHE A 20 -7.58 1.96 0.61
C PHE A 20 -8.60 2.86 1.31
N PHE A 21 -9.90 2.60 1.12
CA PHE A 21 -10.95 3.32 1.84
C PHE A 21 -10.78 3.20 3.35
N ILE A 22 -10.61 1.99 3.85
CA ILE A 22 -10.38 1.78 5.28
C ILE A 22 -9.09 2.46 5.73
N PHE A 23 -8.01 2.37 4.94
CA PHE A 23 -6.72 2.95 5.31
C PHE A 23 -6.76 4.47 5.44
N TYR A 24 -7.40 5.19 4.50
CA TYR A 24 -7.43 6.65 4.49
C TYR A 24 -8.55 7.25 5.37
N TYR A 25 -9.68 6.56 5.55
CA TYR A 25 -10.84 7.11 6.25
C TYR A 25 -11.07 6.53 7.67
N GLN A 26 -10.28 5.56 8.11
CA GLN A 26 -10.37 4.98 9.47
C GLN A 26 -9.04 5.12 10.22
N GLU A 27 -8.40 6.29 10.12
CA GLU A 27 -7.10 6.57 10.72
C GLU A 27 -7.08 6.31 12.24
N GLY A 28 -5.98 5.71 12.72
CA GLY A 28 -5.77 5.40 14.14
C GLY A 28 -6.55 4.19 14.65
N THR A 29 -7.29 3.49 13.79
CA THR A 29 -8.11 2.34 14.17
C THR A 29 -7.42 1.00 13.91
N ARG A 30 -7.89 -0.05 14.59
CA ARG A 30 -7.53 -1.44 14.28
C ARG A 30 -7.87 -1.83 12.83
N ALA A 31 -8.91 -1.23 12.25
CA ALA A 31 -9.30 -1.50 10.87
C ALA A 31 -8.27 -0.98 9.87
N GLN A 32 -7.72 0.22 10.08
CA GLN A 32 -6.61 0.75 9.27
C GLN A 32 -5.39 -0.17 9.35
N TYR A 33 -5.03 -0.65 10.54
CA TYR A 33 -3.93 -1.60 10.73
C TYR A 33 -4.14 -2.91 9.94
N LEU A 34 -5.33 -3.51 10.05
CA LEU A 34 -5.64 -4.75 9.33
C LEU A 34 -5.68 -4.52 7.81
N ALA A 35 -6.16 -3.36 7.35
CA ALA A 35 -6.14 -2.99 5.94
C ALA A 35 -4.71 -2.83 5.41
N ALA A 36 -3.84 -2.13 6.14
CA ALA A 36 -2.42 -1.99 5.82
C ALA A 36 -1.73 -3.36 5.74
N LYS A 37 -1.99 -4.26 6.70
CA LYS A 37 -1.48 -5.64 6.67
C LYS A 37 -1.95 -6.42 5.45
N ALA A 38 -3.22 -6.30 5.08
CA ALA A 38 -3.76 -6.95 3.89
C ALA A 38 -3.12 -6.40 2.60
N LEU A 39 -2.96 -5.07 2.49
CA LEU A 39 -2.26 -4.41 1.37
C LEU A 39 -0.81 -4.87 1.26
N LYS A 40 -0.07 -4.94 2.37
CA LYS A 40 1.32 -5.45 2.40
C LYS A 40 1.42 -6.89 1.91
N ARG A 41 0.47 -7.77 2.31
CA ARG A 41 0.38 -9.16 1.83
C ARG A 41 0.04 -9.26 0.34
N GLN A 42 -0.62 -8.24 -0.21
CA GLN A 42 -0.88 -8.08 -1.64
C GLN A 42 0.24 -7.28 -2.35
N SER A 43 1.45 -7.25 -1.78
CA SER A 43 2.64 -6.59 -2.36
C SER A 43 2.53 -5.08 -2.56
N TRP A 44 1.60 -4.42 -1.88
CA TRP A 44 1.59 -2.96 -1.80
C TRP A 44 2.57 -2.46 -0.73
N ARG A 45 3.20 -1.32 -0.97
CA ARG A 45 4.13 -0.65 -0.05
C ARG A 45 3.73 0.81 0.11
N PHE A 46 3.62 1.26 1.36
CA PHE A 46 3.29 2.65 1.63
C PHE A 46 4.54 3.53 1.52
N HIS A 47 4.41 4.63 0.80
CA HIS A 47 5.46 5.63 0.63
C HIS A 47 5.19 6.82 1.55
N THR A 48 5.96 6.97 2.62
CA THR A 48 5.68 7.92 3.72
C THR A 48 5.66 9.38 3.28
N LYS A 49 6.50 9.78 2.32
CA LYS A 49 6.49 11.15 1.77
C LYS A 49 5.25 11.50 0.96
N TYR A 50 4.79 10.57 0.11
CA TYR A 50 3.63 10.79 -0.76
C TYR A 50 2.31 10.42 -0.09
N MET A 51 2.39 9.67 1.01
CA MET A 51 1.25 9.10 1.70
C MET A 51 0.37 8.27 0.76
N MET A 52 1.01 7.51 -0.13
CA MET A 52 0.34 6.68 -1.14
C MET A 52 0.91 5.27 -1.16
N TRP A 53 0.07 4.32 -1.56
CA TRP A 53 0.46 2.92 -1.73
C TRP A 53 0.94 2.67 -3.16
N PHE A 54 2.07 1.98 -3.28
CA PHE A 54 2.70 1.61 -4.54
C PHE A 54 2.83 0.09 -4.64
N GLN A 55 2.71 -0.44 -5.86
CA GLN A 55 3.00 -1.82 -6.21
C GLN A 55 3.82 -1.84 -7.49
N ARG A 56 4.83 -2.70 -7.56
CA ARG A 56 5.62 -2.91 -8.78
C ARG A 56 4.70 -3.42 -9.89
N HIS A 57 4.67 -2.73 -11.02
CA HIS A 57 3.96 -3.20 -12.22
C HIS A 57 4.77 -4.27 -12.96
N GLU A 58 6.09 -4.15 -12.90
CA GLU A 58 7.07 -5.08 -13.46
C GLU A 58 8.33 -5.06 -12.59
N GLU A 59 9.30 -5.93 -12.88
CA GLU A 59 10.59 -5.93 -12.17
C GLU A 59 11.29 -4.55 -12.34
N PRO A 60 11.78 -3.93 -11.24
CA PRO A 60 12.46 -2.65 -11.33
C PRO A 60 13.70 -2.74 -12.23
N LYS A 61 13.95 -1.70 -13.02
CA LYS A 61 15.10 -1.61 -13.91
C LYS A 61 16.41 -1.43 -13.15
N THR A 62 16.34 -0.79 -11.98
CA THR A 62 17.47 -0.53 -11.10
C THR A 62 17.07 -0.82 -9.67
N ILE A 63 17.91 -1.54 -8.94
CA ILE A 63 17.77 -1.78 -7.50
C ILE A 63 19.15 -1.50 -6.88
N THR A 64 19.18 -0.69 -5.84
CA THR A 64 20.36 -0.30 -5.06
C THR A 64 20.05 -0.49 -3.58
N ASP A 65 20.99 -0.21 -2.68
CA ASP A 65 20.73 -0.24 -1.24
C ASP A 65 19.88 0.96 -0.77
N GLU A 66 19.81 2.03 -1.57
CA GLU A 66 19.10 3.27 -1.22
C GLU A 66 17.73 3.41 -1.90
N PHE A 67 17.56 2.85 -3.10
CA PHE A 67 16.34 2.99 -3.89
C PHE A 67 16.13 1.87 -4.90
N GLU A 68 14.91 1.77 -5.40
CA GLU A 68 14.58 1.05 -6.63
C GLU A 68 13.90 1.97 -7.65
N GLN A 69 14.20 1.78 -8.92
CA GLN A 69 13.59 2.55 -10.01
C GLN A 69 12.93 1.63 -11.03
N GLY A 70 11.69 1.92 -11.38
CA GLY A 70 10.94 1.09 -12.31
C GLY A 70 9.54 1.63 -12.61
N THR A 71 8.69 0.75 -13.11
CA THR A 71 7.30 1.06 -13.39
C THR A 71 6.43 0.60 -12.23
N TYR A 72 5.63 1.51 -11.68
CA TYR A 72 4.75 1.25 -10.54
C TYR A 72 3.31 1.55 -10.90
N ILE A 73 2.39 0.83 -10.27
CA ILE A 73 1.04 1.31 -10.06
C ILE A 73 0.94 1.88 -8.65
N TYR A 74 0.18 2.94 -8.49
CA TYR A 74 -0.09 3.56 -7.19
C TYR A 74 -1.56 3.94 -7.07
N PHE A 75 -2.05 4.07 -5.84
CA PHE A 75 -3.39 4.56 -5.58
C PHE A 75 -3.35 6.05 -5.22
N ASP A 76 -3.90 6.88 -6.11
CA ASP A 76 -4.05 8.32 -5.94
C ASP A 76 -5.30 8.58 -5.10
N PHE A 77 -5.12 8.97 -3.83
CA PHE A 77 -6.23 9.22 -2.91
C PHE A 77 -6.98 10.54 -3.23
N GLU A 78 -6.33 11.51 -3.88
CA GLU A 78 -6.96 12.78 -4.25
C GLU A 78 -7.93 12.57 -5.42
N LYS A 79 -7.54 11.73 -6.38
CA LYS A 79 -8.37 11.39 -7.56
C LYS A 79 -9.16 10.10 -7.39
N TRP A 80 -9.05 9.46 -6.23
CA TRP A 80 -9.67 8.19 -5.87
C TRP A 80 -9.53 7.11 -6.97
N GLY A 81 -8.29 6.74 -7.31
CA GLY A 81 -8.09 5.70 -8.31
C GLY A 81 -6.66 5.27 -8.56
N GLN A 82 -6.50 4.10 -9.18
CA GLN A 82 -5.18 3.60 -9.56
C GLN A 82 -4.60 4.37 -10.74
N ARG A 83 -3.28 4.60 -10.70
CA ARG A 83 -2.50 5.27 -11.74
C ARG A 83 -1.22 4.48 -11.97
N LYS A 84 -0.69 4.56 -13.20
CA LYS A 84 0.60 3.98 -13.58
C LYS A 84 1.65 5.08 -13.69
N LYS A 85 2.86 4.84 -13.18
CA LYS A 85 4.00 5.74 -13.29
C LYS A 85 5.23 4.97 -13.76
N GLU A 86 5.76 5.36 -14.90
CA GLU A 86 7.02 4.85 -15.45
C GLU A 86 8.20 5.63 -14.89
N GLY A 87 9.34 4.95 -14.73
CA GLY A 87 10.59 5.56 -14.28
C GLY A 87 10.54 6.14 -12.86
N PHE A 88 9.61 5.68 -12.03
CA PHE A 88 9.48 6.13 -10.65
C PHE A 88 10.62 5.59 -9.80
N THR A 89 11.26 6.47 -9.04
CA THR A 89 12.29 6.14 -8.05
C THR A 89 11.64 6.04 -6.67
N PHE A 90 11.56 4.82 -6.14
CA PHE A 90 11.14 4.56 -4.78
C PHE A 90 12.39 4.55 -3.88
N GLU A 91 12.62 5.62 -3.13
CA GLU A 91 13.71 5.68 -2.15
C GLU A 91 13.32 4.93 -0.86
N TYR A 92 14.16 4.00 -0.40
CA TYR A 92 13.84 3.16 0.77
C TYR A 92 13.77 3.93 2.09
N ARG A 93 14.36 5.12 2.16
CA ARG A 93 14.15 6.05 3.30
C ARG A 93 12.68 6.49 3.47
N TYR A 94 11.86 6.33 2.44
CA TYR A 94 10.42 6.61 2.48
C TYR A 94 9.56 5.35 2.48
N LEU A 95 10.16 4.17 2.53
CA LEU A 95 9.43 2.94 2.76
C LEU A 95 8.97 2.91 4.22
N GLU A 96 7.69 2.65 4.45
CA GLU A 96 7.19 2.44 5.82
C GLU A 96 7.96 1.31 6.53
N ASP A 97 8.14 1.47 7.84
CA ASP A 97 8.97 0.56 8.62
C ASP A 97 8.42 -0.88 8.58
N ARG A 98 9.33 -1.85 8.52
CA ARG A 98 9.00 -3.29 8.34
C ARG A 98 8.24 -3.88 9.52
N GLU A 99 8.18 -3.20 10.67
CA GLU A 99 7.67 -3.72 11.95
C GLU A 99 6.16 -3.55 12.20
N LEU A 100 5.38 -3.15 11.18
CA LEU A 100 3.91 -3.29 11.17
C LEU A 100 3.45 -4.60 10.53
#